data_AF-A0A031K0Y1-F1
#
_entry.id   AF-A0A031K0Y1-F1
#
_cell.length_a   1.000
_cell.length_b   1.000
_cell.length_c   1.000
_cell.angle_alpha   90.00
_cell.angle_beta   90.00
_cell.angle_gamma   90.00
#
_symmetry.space_group_name_H-M   'P 1'
#
loop_
_entity.id
_entity.type
_entity.pdbx_description
1 polymer ?
#
loop_
_entity_poly.entity_id
_entity_poly.type
_entity_poly.pdbx_seq_one_letter_code
_entity_poly.pdbx_strand_id
1 'polypeptide(L)'
;MHASAHPDAVEAEAATSNSGTDTYKRTRHEALWMGIVLSLLAMLPAIVAWAPQMTDYPSHLAGFKVMLDHGHDPFLTRYFLFKWEWTGNLGAELLMVPLTKIMGLEAAGRFIVAAIPFLTGMAIMAVEWSLRKRIGVGAILAFAMIWSPSFLMGFLNYSLSIAFALFVLAGWVRLENWRWRWAVMIPASFVVWLCHVSGWGVMGVLIFGYEWSKRASWRDWRPFLRPWPLIFPLLPMLLGVGSNSKVSYGRFGVLEYKWQILYRAMRSYDMTFDIASLCVVVAVIVAALAIRRFDGRVGWAALILLILTLVVPRQIFGGDYADYRLSTAALLVACLAIDWPVPRWGLALAGLLFTARIAVTTVVWYEDAQTARQLVTALDYVPEGSRVATAIAIPRRQWFFGPFEHFGSYAVVRRSSMENSNFALPDVHMLSMRETRYRFNDPTQRILYSDSQRIDLRKFKPARHADYLWYIGRKAPVAIPDGARIVFATPNSFLARLPDSVDLANPDSGS
;
A
#
# COMPACT_ATOMS: atom_id res chain seq x y z
N MET A 1 23.15 -31.19 70.00
CA MET A 1 21.89 -30.80 69.32
C MET A 1 22.22 -30.51 67.87
N HIS A 2 21.97 -31.48 67.00
CA HIS A 2 22.15 -31.35 65.54
C HIS A 2 20.93 -30.67 64.94
N ALA A 3 21.14 -29.58 64.20
CA ALA A 3 20.10 -28.92 63.43
C ALA A 3 19.85 -29.71 62.13
N SER A 4 18.64 -30.23 61.97
CA SER A 4 18.14 -30.81 60.72
C SER A 4 17.76 -29.69 59.74
N ALA A 5 18.51 -29.54 58.66
CA ALA A 5 18.09 -28.74 57.52
C ALA A 5 17.01 -29.51 56.76
N HIS A 6 15.80 -28.94 56.69
CA HIS A 6 14.68 -29.48 55.90
C HIS A 6 15.01 -29.40 54.39
N PRO A 7 15.05 -30.53 53.65
CA PRO A 7 15.28 -30.54 52.20
C PRO A 7 14.11 -29.96 51.38
N ASP A 8 12.91 -29.96 51.95
CA ASP A 8 11.65 -29.70 51.22
C ASP A 8 11.48 -28.24 50.77
N ALA A 9 12.16 -27.29 51.42
CA ALA A 9 12.09 -25.88 51.06
C ALA A 9 12.88 -25.55 49.78
N VAL A 10 13.99 -26.28 49.53
CA VAL A 10 14.85 -26.07 48.36
C VAL A 10 14.23 -26.70 47.11
N GLU A 11 13.54 -27.83 47.23
CA GLU A 11 12.81 -28.46 46.12
C GLU A 11 11.56 -27.65 45.71
N ALA A 12 10.85 -27.01 46.65
CA ALA A 12 9.70 -26.16 46.33
C ALA A 12 10.10 -24.86 45.61
N GLU A 13 11.25 -24.26 45.93
CA GLU A 13 11.80 -23.09 45.23
C GLU A 13 12.36 -23.48 43.83
N ALA A 14 12.96 -24.66 43.71
CA ALA A 14 13.42 -25.19 42.43
C ALA A 14 12.24 -25.55 41.50
N ALA A 15 11.17 -26.13 42.01
CA ALA A 15 9.97 -26.48 41.24
C ALA A 15 9.17 -25.24 40.79
N THR A 16 9.06 -24.21 41.64
CA THR A 16 8.38 -22.95 41.27
C THR A 16 9.17 -22.15 40.25
N SER A 17 10.50 -22.10 40.34
CA SER A 17 11.35 -21.44 39.34
C SER A 17 11.37 -22.14 37.97
N ASN A 18 11.34 -23.48 37.94
CA ASN A 18 11.20 -24.25 36.68
C ASN A 18 9.81 -24.05 36.04
N SER A 19 8.73 -24.03 36.84
CA SER A 19 7.38 -23.82 36.30
C SER A 19 7.18 -22.44 35.66
N GLY A 20 7.78 -21.39 36.23
CA GLY A 20 7.71 -20.02 35.71
C GLY A 20 8.53 -19.85 34.43
N THR A 21 9.71 -20.48 34.35
CA THR A 21 10.56 -20.43 33.15
C THR A 21 9.97 -21.22 31.99
N ASP A 22 9.33 -22.36 32.23
CA ASP A 22 8.65 -23.14 31.19
C ASP A 22 7.37 -22.48 30.70
N THR A 23 6.58 -21.87 31.59
CA THR A 23 5.39 -21.09 31.20
C THR A 23 5.75 -19.88 30.35
N TYR A 24 6.83 -19.18 30.72
CA TYR A 24 7.36 -18.06 29.94
C TYR A 24 7.89 -18.50 28.57
N LYS A 25 8.70 -19.57 28.52
CA LYS A 25 9.19 -20.15 27.26
C LYS A 25 8.03 -20.55 26.36
N ARG A 26 7.00 -21.23 26.89
CA ARG A 26 5.83 -21.66 26.11
C ARG A 26 5.06 -20.48 25.51
N THR A 27 4.75 -19.47 26.33
CA THR A 27 4.03 -18.25 25.87
C THR A 27 4.82 -17.50 24.79
N ARG A 28 6.15 -17.47 24.90
CA ARG A 28 7.04 -16.86 23.89
C ARG A 28 6.97 -17.59 22.54
N HIS A 29 6.90 -18.93 22.53
CA HIS A 29 6.77 -19.71 21.30
C HIS A 29 5.37 -19.59 20.69
N GLU A 30 4.32 -19.59 21.52
CA GLU A 30 2.93 -19.41 21.07
C GLU A 30 2.74 -18.05 20.37
N ALA A 31 3.25 -16.96 20.94
CA ALA A 31 3.17 -15.64 20.32
C ALA A 31 3.96 -15.53 19.00
N LEU A 32 5.09 -16.24 18.90
CA LEU A 32 5.86 -16.34 17.66
C LEU A 32 5.06 -17.07 16.56
N TRP A 33 4.52 -18.25 16.88
CA TRP A 33 3.68 -18.99 15.94
C TRP A 33 2.44 -18.23 15.54
N MET A 34 1.79 -17.55 16.49
CA MET A 34 0.66 -16.67 16.20
C MET A 34 1.06 -15.59 15.18
N GLY A 35 2.19 -14.91 15.38
CA GLY A 35 2.68 -13.92 14.42
C GLY A 35 2.94 -14.50 13.01
N ILE A 36 3.51 -15.71 12.91
CA ILE A 36 3.73 -16.39 11.62
C ILE A 36 2.39 -16.68 10.94
N VAL A 37 1.44 -17.26 11.68
CA VAL A 37 0.10 -17.58 11.16
C VAL A 37 -0.62 -16.32 10.73
N LEU A 38 -0.60 -15.26 11.54
CA LEU A 38 -1.20 -13.97 11.17
C LEU A 38 -0.54 -13.37 9.92
N SER A 39 0.78 -13.54 9.73
CA SER A 39 1.49 -13.05 8.54
C SER A 39 1.05 -13.81 7.28
N LEU A 40 0.83 -15.12 7.39
CA LEU A 40 0.27 -15.94 6.30
C LEU A 40 -1.19 -15.55 6.03
N LEU A 41 -2.01 -15.36 7.07
CA LEU A 41 -3.40 -14.91 6.94
C LEU A 41 -3.49 -13.52 6.29
N ALA A 42 -2.48 -12.68 6.46
CA ALA A 42 -2.44 -11.35 5.83
C ALA A 42 -2.48 -11.42 4.29
N MET A 43 -2.09 -12.56 3.70
CA MET A 43 -2.13 -12.80 2.25
C MET A 43 -3.54 -13.11 1.73
N LEU A 44 -4.48 -13.48 2.62
CA LEU A 44 -5.78 -14.05 2.24
C LEU A 44 -6.57 -13.20 1.24
N PRO A 45 -6.73 -11.87 1.39
CA PRO A 45 -7.48 -11.08 0.41
C PRO A 45 -6.98 -11.27 -1.03
N ALA A 46 -5.66 -11.26 -1.23
CA ALA A 46 -5.05 -11.46 -2.54
C ALA A 46 -5.16 -12.92 -3.04
N ILE A 47 -5.22 -13.88 -2.13
CA ILE A 47 -5.36 -15.32 -2.47
C ILE A 47 -6.80 -15.66 -2.85
N VAL A 48 -7.82 -15.07 -2.21
CA VAL A 48 -9.22 -15.41 -2.54
C VAL A 48 -9.76 -14.64 -3.74
N ALA A 49 -9.26 -13.43 -3.97
CA ALA A 49 -9.72 -12.58 -5.06
C ALA A 49 -9.21 -13.09 -6.41
N TRP A 50 -10.07 -13.09 -7.44
CA TRP A 50 -9.68 -13.41 -8.82
C TRP A 50 -8.55 -12.50 -9.31
N ALA A 51 -8.66 -11.20 -9.04
CA ALA A 51 -7.62 -10.21 -9.23
C ALA A 51 -7.56 -9.27 -8.00
N PRO A 52 -6.42 -8.62 -7.71
CA PRO A 52 -6.35 -7.62 -6.63
C PRO A 52 -7.40 -6.51 -6.75
N GLN A 53 -8.15 -6.26 -5.67
CA GLN A 53 -9.24 -5.28 -5.62
C GLN A 53 -8.77 -3.96 -4.99
N MET A 54 -7.73 -3.37 -5.59
CA MET A 54 -7.18 -2.07 -5.20
C MET A 54 -7.50 -1.04 -6.26
N THR A 55 -7.73 0.21 -5.83
CA THR A 55 -8.13 1.33 -6.71
C THR A 55 -7.22 1.46 -7.92
N ASP A 56 -5.91 1.52 -7.68
CA ASP A 56 -4.89 1.86 -8.66
C ASP A 56 -4.26 0.63 -9.36
N TYR A 57 -4.52 -0.59 -8.85
CA TYR A 57 -3.84 -1.80 -9.31
C TYR A 57 -4.03 -2.09 -10.81
N PRO A 58 -5.23 -1.95 -11.41
CA PRO A 58 -5.39 -2.17 -12.84
C PRO A 58 -4.50 -1.26 -13.69
N SER A 59 -4.31 0.01 -13.29
CA SER A 59 -3.41 0.94 -13.99
C SER A 59 -1.94 0.57 -13.81
N HIS A 60 -1.53 0.10 -12.63
CA HIS A 60 -0.19 -0.46 -12.45
C HIS A 60 0.04 -1.67 -13.37
N LEU A 61 -0.94 -2.57 -13.47
CA LEU A 61 -0.87 -3.75 -14.32
C LEU A 61 -0.75 -3.40 -15.81
N ALA A 62 -1.50 -2.40 -16.28
CA ALA A 62 -1.35 -1.85 -17.63
C ALA A 62 0.04 -1.26 -17.86
N GLY A 63 0.56 -0.49 -16.89
CA GLY A 63 1.93 0.02 -16.93
C GLY A 63 2.98 -1.09 -17.04
N PHE A 64 2.83 -2.18 -16.28
CA PHE A 64 3.71 -3.34 -16.36
C PHE A 64 3.63 -4.05 -17.71
N LYS A 65 2.43 -4.18 -18.31
CA LYS A 65 2.27 -4.74 -19.66
C LYS A 65 3.09 -3.94 -20.67
N VAL A 66 2.92 -2.62 -20.71
CA VAL A 66 3.65 -1.76 -21.65
C VAL A 66 5.16 -1.77 -21.38
N MET A 67 5.56 -1.75 -20.11
CA MET A 67 6.97 -1.83 -19.69
C MET A 67 7.67 -3.10 -20.22
N LEU A 68 7.00 -4.24 -20.12
CA LEU A 68 7.55 -5.56 -20.46
C LEU A 68 7.42 -5.92 -21.94
N ASP A 69 6.60 -5.18 -22.69
CA ASP A 69 6.36 -5.44 -24.11
C ASP A 69 7.58 -5.11 -24.98
N HIS A 70 8.38 -4.12 -24.57
CA HIS A 70 9.57 -3.64 -25.30
C HIS A 70 9.29 -3.18 -26.73
N GLY A 71 8.05 -2.80 -27.04
CA GLY A 71 7.65 -2.27 -28.35
C GLY A 71 7.41 -3.33 -29.41
N HIS A 72 7.17 -4.59 -29.01
CA HIS A 72 6.81 -5.66 -29.94
C HIS A 72 5.35 -5.56 -30.38
N ASP A 73 4.45 -5.11 -29.51
CA ASP A 73 3.05 -4.92 -29.82
C ASP A 73 2.85 -3.58 -30.58
N PRO A 74 2.38 -3.62 -31.84
CA PRO A 74 2.23 -2.41 -32.64
C PRO A 74 1.15 -1.47 -32.10
N PHE A 75 0.12 -1.97 -31.43
CA PHE A 75 -0.93 -1.16 -30.84
C PHE A 75 -0.43 -0.46 -29.58
N LEU A 76 0.25 -1.17 -28.68
CA LEU A 76 0.84 -0.54 -27.50
C LEU A 76 1.88 0.52 -27.91
N THR A 77 2.71 0.21 -28.90
CA THR A 77 3.71 1.14 -29.44
C THR A 77 3.06 2.37 -30.08
N ARG A 78 1.86 2.23 -30.67
CA ARG A 78 1.08 3.34 -31.25
C ARG A 78 0.57 4.31 -30.18
N TYR A 79 0.17 3.82 -29.01
CA TYR A 79 -0.51 4.64 -28.00
C TYR A 79 0.40 5.10 -26.86
N PHE A 80 1.39 4.29 -26.49
CA PHE A 80 2.18 4.49 -25.29
C PHE A 80 3.67 4.64 -25.59
N LEU A 81 4.34 5.30 -24.65
CA LEU A 81 5.79 5.35 -24.51
C LEU A 81 6.12 4.93 -23.09
N PHE A 82 7.12 4.08 -22.96
CA PHE A 82 7.69 3.73 -21.67
C PHE A 82 9.17 4.09 -21.65
N LYS A 83 9.54 5.02 -20.77
CA LYS A 83 10.92 5.48 -20.61
C LYS A 83 11.44 5.04 -19.26
N TRP A 84 12.41 4.13 -19.27
CA TRP A 84 13.08 3.72 -18.03
C TRP A 84 13.84 4.89 -17.44
N GLU A 85 13.53 5.18 -16.18
CA GLU A 85 14.24 6.16 -15.38
C GLU A 85 14.56 5.55 -14.03
N TRP A 86 15.78 5.77 -13.54
CA TRP A 86 16.11 5.46 -12.15
C TRP A 86 15.27 6.39 -11.27
N THR A 87 14.38 5.84 -10.47
CA THR A 87 13.56 6.63 -9.56
C THR A 87 13.39 5.88 -8.26
N GLY A 88 13.05 6.60 -7.19
CA GLY A 88 12.68 5.96 -5.93
C GLY A 88 11.24 5.46 -5.95
N ASN A 89 10.85 4.72 -6.99
CA ASN A 89 9.50 4.15 -7.19
C ASN A 89 9.54 3.01 -8.24
N LEU A 90 10.45 2.04 -8.07
CA LEU A 90 10.75 0.96 -9.02
C LEU A 90 10.60 -0.46 -8.43
N GLY A 91 10.17 -0.61 -7.18
CA GLY A 91 10.19 -1.89 -6.48
C GLY A 91 9.43 -3.00 -7.20
N ALA A 92 8.15 -2.77 -7.46
CA ALA A 92 7.26 -3.69 -8.14
C ALA A 92 7.65 -3.83 -9.62
N GLU A 93 8.03 -2.73 -10.28
CA GLU A 93 8.48 -2.70 -11.67
C GLU A 93 9.66 -3.68 -11.89
N LEU A 94 10.67 -3.60 -11.03
CA LEU A 94 11.84 -4.49 -11.09
C LEU A 94 11.49 -5.94 -10.77
N LEU A 95 10.59 -6.18 -9.82
CA LEU A 95 10.12 -7.53 -9.49
C LEU A 95 9.28 -8.15 -10.61
N MET A 96 8.51 -7.35 -11.34
CA MET A 96 7.67 -7.81 -12.44
C MET A 96 8.48 -8.39 -13.61
N VAL A 97 9.73 -7.94 -13.83
CA VAL A 97 10.60 -8.42 -14.91
C VAL A 97 10.87 -9.93 -14.84
N PRO A 98 11.43 -10.50 -13.75
CA PRO A 98 11.61 -11.93 -13.62
C PRO A 98 10.29 -12.67 -13.36
N LEU A 99 9.38 -12.11 -12.55
CA LEU A 99 8.16 -12.82 -12.15
C LEU A 99 7.22 -13.08 -13.32
N THR A 100 7.06 -12.09 -14.23
CA THR A 100 6.18 -12.26 -15.39
C THR A 100 6.64 -13.40 -16.30
N LYS A 101 7.95 -13.65 -16.41
CA LYS A 101 8.49 -14.78 -17.18
C LYS A 101 8.14 -16.14 -16.57
N ILE A 102 7.96 -16.19 -15.24
CA ILE A 102 7.73 -17.45 -14.50
C ILE A 102 6.24 -17.79 -14.45
N MET A 103 5.37 -16.80 -14.22
CA MET A 103 3.94 -17.03 -13.93
C MET A 103 2.96 -16.23 -14.79
N GLY A 104 3.45 -15.37 -15.69
CA GLY A 104 2.63 -14.45 -16.46
C GLY A 104 2.29 -13.16 -15.71
N LEU A 105 1.80 -12.15 -16.45
CA LEU A 105 1.67 -10.78 -15.97
C LEU A 105 0.68 -10.64 -14.81
N GLU A 106 -0.56 -11.11 -14.98
CA GLU A 106 -1.60 -10.97 -13.97
C GLU A 106 -1.25 -11.74 -12.68
N ALA A 107 -0.71 -12.96 -12.82
CA ALA A 107 -0.30 -13.78 -11.68
C ALA A 107 0.91 -13.17 -10.94
N ALA A 108 1.88 -12.60 -11.66
CA ALA A 108 3.03 -11.92 -11.06
C ALA A 108 2.60 -10.70 -10.24
N GLY A 109 1.71 -9.87 -10.78
CA GLY A 109 1.15 -8.73 -10.05
C GLY A 109 0.39 -9.17 -8.80
N ARG A 110 -0.44 -10.23 -8.91
CA ARG A 110 -1.17 -10.80 -7.77
C ARG A 110 -0.23 -11.39 -6.70
N PHE A 111 0.86 -12.04 -7.12
CA PHE A 111 1.88 -12.56 -6.21
C PHE A 111 2.56 -11.43 -5.42
N ILE A 112 2.94 -10.33 -6.07
CA ILE A 112 3.52 -9.16 -5.38
C ILE A 112 2.54 -8.61 -4.34
N VAL A 113 1.26 -8.45 -4.72
CA VAL A 113 0.21 -8.00 -3.79
C VAL A 113 0.05 -8.95 -2.61
N ALA A 114 0.15 -10.27 -2.80
CA ALA A 114 0.09 -11.24 -1.70
C ALA A 114 1.37 -11.22 -0.83
N ALA A 115 2.55 -11.00 -1.43
CA ALA A 115 3.83 -11.04 -0.74
C ALA A 115 4.04 -9.83 0.19
N ILE A 116 3.60 -8.64 -0.20
CA ILE A 116 3.76 -7.40 0.60
C ILE A 116 3.23 -7.55 2.04
N PRO A 117 1.96 -7.92 2.30
CA PRO A 117 1.43 -7.99 3.66
C PRO A 117 2.09 -9.10 4.49
N PHE A 118 2.47 -10.21 3.86
CA PHE A 118 3.28 -11.26 4.52
C PHE A 118 4.64 -10.71 4.97
N LEU A 119 5.36 -10.04 4.06
CA LEU A 119 6.65 -9.42 4.36
C LEU A 119 6.53 -8.36 5.46
N THR A 120 5.47 -7.53 5.45
CA THR A 120 5.22 -6.56 6.52
C THR A 120 5.03 -7.25 7.87
N GLY A 121 4.21 -8.31 7.94
CA GLY A 121 4.01 -9.10 9.17
C GLY A 121 5.32 -9.70 9.69
N MET A 122 6.10 -10.32 8.82
CA MET A 122 7.42 -10.85 9.17
C MET A 122 8.40 -9.76 9.61
N ALA A 123 8.35 -8.56 9.01
CA ALA A 123 9.21 -7.45 9.39
C ALA A 123 8.84 -6.86 10.76
N ILE A 124 7.55 -6.75 11.08
CA ILE A 124 7.04 -6.37 12.41
C ILE A 124 7.61 -7.34 13.47
N MET A 125 7.50 -8.65 13.21
CA MET A 125 8.04 -9.67 14.09
C MET A 125 9.57 -9.60 14.23
N ALA A 126 10.27 -9.32 13.13
CA ALA A 126 11.72 -9.18 13.13
C ALA A 126 12.17 -8.00 14.01
N VAL A 127 11.51 -6.84 13.91
CA VAL A 127 11.79 -5.66 14.76
C VAL A 127 11.57 -5.99 16.23
N GLU A 128 10.40 -6.55 16.54
CA GLU A 128 10.02 -6.92 17.90
C GLU A 128 11.02 -7.91 18.52
N TRP A 129 11.37 -8.96 17.77
CA TRP A 129 12.35 -9.94 18.22
C TRP A 129 13.76 -9.34 18.34
N SER A 130 14.15 -8.43 17.46
CA SER A 130 15.44 -7.75 17.55
C SER A 130 15.56 -6.93 18.84
N LEU A 131 14.50 -6.23 19.23
CA LEU A 131 14.47 -5.34 20.40
C LEU A 131 14.27 -6.08 21.72
N ARG A 132 13.41 -7.11 21.73
CA ARG A 132 12.88 -7.71 22.97
C ARG A 132 13.03 -9.24 23.07
N LYS A 133 13.48 -9.92 22.00
CA LYS A 133 13.64 -11.39 21.91
C LYS A 133 12.38 -12.20 22.16
N ARG A 134 11.21 -11.58 22.15
CA ARG A 134 9.87 -12.20 22.29
C ARG A 134 8.90 -11.44 21.41
N ILE A 135 7.72 -11.99 21.15
CA ILE A 135 6.63 -11.27 20.47
C ILE A 135 5.63 -10.77 21.52
N GLY A 136 5.52 -9.45 21.68
CA GLY A 136 4.57 -8.80 22.59
C GLY A 136 3.27 -8.33 21.93
N VAL A 137 2.34 -7.84 22.76
CA VAL A 137 1.03 -7.34 22.30
C VAL A 137 1.14 -6.17 21.34
N GLY A 138 2.14 -5.30 21.52
CA GLY A 138 2.41 -4.18 20.62
C GLY A 138 2.68 -4.61 19.19
N ALA A 139 3.45 -5.69 19.00
CA ALA A 139 3.73 -6.23 17.68
C ALA A 139 2.48 -6.82 17.04
N ILE A 140 1.69 -7.60 17.78
CA ILE A 140 0.44 -8.18 17.27
C ILE A 140 -0.59 -7.08 16.96
N LEU A 141 -0.68 -6.03 17.78
CA LEU A 141 -1.55 -4.89 17.50
C LEU A 141 -1.10 -4.13 16.24
N ALA A 142 0.21 -4.03 15.98
CA ALA A 142 0.75 -3.40 14.78
C ALA A 142 0.33 -4.12 13.49
N PHE A 143 -0.04 -5.41 13.54
CA PHE A 143 -0.55 -6.14 12.37
C PHE A 143 -1.83 -5.50 11.81
N ALA A 144 -2.64 -4.85 12.66
CA ALA A 144 -3.85 -4.14 12.23
C ALA A 144 -3.56 -3.01 11.22
N MET A 145 -2.30 -2.59 11.07
CA MET A 145 -1.86 -1.58 10.09
C MET A 145 -1.34 -2.18 8.76
N ILE A 146 -1.24 -3.51 8.62
CA ILE A 146 -0.70 -4.16 7.42
C ILE A 146 -1.53 -3.78 6.18
N TRP A 147 -2.85 -3.95 6.25
CA TRP A 147 -3.78 -3.48 5.22
C TRP A 147 -4.10 -1.99 5.44
N SER A 148 -3.06 -1.18 5.28
CA SER A 148 -3.15 0.27 5.38
C SER A 148 -4.00 0.88 4.26
N PRO A 149 -4.56 2.08 4.45
CA PRO A 149 -5.21 2.84 3.38
C PRO A 149 -4.34 2.96 2.11
N SER A 150 -3.04 3.21 2.28
CA SER A 150 -2.08 3.27 1.16
C SER A 150 -2.02 1.97 0.37
N PHE A 151 -2.05 0.82 1.07
CA PHE A 151 -2.01 -0.47 0.41
C PHE A 151 -3.33 -0.77 -0.30
N LEU A 152 -4.47 -0.52 0.35
CA LEU A 152 -5.81 -0.68 -0.24
C LEU A 152 -6.03 0.21 -1.49
N MET A 153 -5.41 1.39 -1.54
CA MET A 153 -5.42 2.22 -2.75
C MET A 153 -4.57 1.62 -3.88
N GLY A 154 -3.51 0.88 -3.56
CA GLY A 154 -2.62 0.27 -4.56
C GLY A 154 -1.21 0.82 -4.56
N PHE A 155 -0.76 1.50 -3.48
CA PHE A 155 0.62 2.02 -3.39
C PHE A 155 1.62 0.88 -3.09
N LEU A 156 1.81 -0.01 -4.06
CA LEU A 156 2.60 -1.25 -3.93
C LEU A 156 4.04 -0.96 -3.53
N ASN A 157 4.69 -0.04 -4.24
CA ASN A 157 6.07 0.37 -4.02
C ASN A 157 6.30 0.95 -2.63
N TYR A 158 5.41 1.86 -2.19
CA TYR A 158 5.44 2.40 -0.84
C TYR A 158 5.25 1.29 0.20
N SER A 159 4.27 0.43 0.04
CA SER A 159 3.96 -0.61 1.02
C SER A 159 5.09 -1.65 1.14
N LEU A 160 5.69 -2.03 0.01
CA LEU A 160 6.90 -2.87 -0.04
C LEU A 160 8.08 -2.21 0.66
N SER A 161 8.30 -0.91 0.42
CA SER A 161 9.39 -0.16 1.05
C SER A 161 9.25 -0.07 2.58
N ILE A 162 8.02 -0.02 3.12
CA ILE A 162 7.79 -0.05 4.58
C ILE A 162 8.17 -1.40 5.17
N ALA A 163 7.84 -2.51 4.50
CA ALA A 163 8.27 -3.85 4.95
C ALA A 163 9.80 -3.94 5.01
N PHE A 164 10.49 -3.48 3.95
CA PHE A 164 11.95 -3.47 3.93
C PHE A 164 12.55 -2.49 4.94
N ALA A 165 11.97 -1.30 5.14
CA ALA A 165 12.42 -0.35 6.16
C ALA A 165 12.40 -0.96 7.58
N LEU A 166 11.36 -1.73 7.90
CA LEU A 166 11.26 -2.46 9.16
C LEU A 166 12.30 -3.58 9.28
N PHE A 167 12.55 -4.36 8.21
CA PHE A 167 13.65 -5.33 8.20
C PHE A 167 15.02 -4.67 8.38
N VAL A 168 15.24 -3.51 7.75
CA VAL A 168 16.46 -2.74 7.90
C VAL A 168 16.62 -2.23 9.33
N LEU A 169 15.56 -1.73 9.98
CA LEU A 169 15.60 -1.43 11.41
C LEU A 169 15.96 -2.67 12.24
N ALA A 170 15.32 -3.81 11.98
CA ALA A 170 15.59 -5.05 12.70
C ALA A 170 17.05 -5.51 12.54
N GLY A 171 17.61 -5.37 11.34
CA GLY A 171 19.01 -5.65 11.02
C GLY A 171 19.97 -4.64 11.67
N TRP A 172 19.62 -3.36 11.66
CA TRP A 172 20.39 -2.28 12.27
C TRP A 172 20.64 -2.53 13.77
N VAL A 173 19.59 -2.97 14.47
CA VAL A 173 19.62 -3.35 15.89
C VAL A 173 20.48 -4.61 16.11
N ARG A 174 20.33 -5.63 15.27
CA ARG A 174 21.05 -6.91 15.43
C ARG A 174 22.53 -6.81 15.14
N LEU A 175 22.91 -5.96 14.19
CA LEU A 175 24.28 -5.81 13.71
C LEU A 175 25.03 -4.69 14.45
N GLU A 176 24.49 -4.16 15.54
CA GLU A 176 25.03 -2.98 16.23
C GLU A 176 26.52 -3.10 16.61
N ASN A 177 26.95 -4.28 17.03
CA ASN A 177 28.33 -4.54 17.43
C ASN A 177 29.24 -5.00 16.28
N TRP A 178 28.69 -5.13 15.06
CA TRP A 178 29.45 -5.58 13.91
C TRP A 178 30.10 -4.40 13.18
N ARG A 179 31.44 -4.36 13.16
CA ARG A 179 32.22 -3.27 12.52
C ARG A 179 31.90 -3.03 11.03
N TRP A 180 31.41 -4.05 10.33
CA TRP A 180 31.01 -3.95 8.92
C TRP A 180 29.52 -3.74 8.72
N ARG A 181 28.76 -3.33 9.75
CA ARG A 181 27.32 -3.03 9.65
C ARG A 181 27.02 -2.14 8.43
N TRP A 182 27.86 -1.15 8.16
CA TRP A 182 27.72 -0.25 7.02
C TRP A 182 27.69 -0.97 5.66
N ALA A 183 28.45 -2.07 5.50
CA ALA A 183 28.55 -2.81 4.23
C ALA A 183 27.21 -3.44 3.83
N VAL A 184 26.35 -3.75 4.80
CA VAL A 184 24.98 -4.24 4.56
C VAL A 184 23.98 -3.09 4.51
N MET A 185 24.16 -2.04 5.31
CA MET A 185 23.19 -0.94 5.41
C MET A 185 23.19 -0.02 4.19
N ILE A 186 24.33 0.18 3.51
CA ILE A 186 24.39 0.94 2.26
C ILE A 186 23.52 0.29 1.17
N PRO A 187 23.75 -0.99 0.76
CA PRO A 187 22.92 -1.61 -0.26
C PRO A 187 21.47 -1.76 0.18
N ALA A 188 21.21 -2.04 1.46
CA ALA A 188 19.85 -2.12 1.98
C ALA A 188 19.11 -0.77 1.87
N SER A 189 19.80 0.35 2.11
CA SER A 189 19.25 1.70 1.92
C SER A 189 18.86 1.95 0.46
N PHE A 190 19.70 1.54 -0.49
CA PHE A 190 19.37 1.62 -1.92
C PHE A 190 18.17 0.74 -2.29
N VAL A 191 18.06 -0.47 -1.74
CA VAL A 191 16.89 -1.34 -2.00
C VAL A 191 15.60 -0.69 -1.51
N VAL A 192 15.60 -0.11 -0.30
CA VAL A 192 14.42 0.60 0.23
C VAL A 192 14.09 1.83 -0.61
N TRP A 193 15.10 2.61 -1.01
CA TRP A 193 14.92 3.79 -1.86
C TRP A 193 14.38 3.42 -3.24
N LEU A 194 14.95 2.41 -3.90
CA LEU A 194 14.48 1.88 -5.18
C LEU A 194 13.03 1.42 -5.08
N CYS A 195 12.63 0.83 -3.96
CA CYS A 195 11.22 0.52 -3.73
C CYS A 195 10.39 1.80 -3.65
N HIS A 196 10.67 2.69 -2.69
CA HIS A 196 10.00 3.98 -2.61
C HIS A 196 10.77 5.01 -1.77
N VAL A 197 10.92 6.25 -2.27
CA VAL A 197 11.62 7.35 -1.57
C VAL A 197 11.02 7.67 -0.19
N SER A 198 9.68 7.74 -0.08
CA SER A 198 9.01 7.92 1.22
C SER A 198 9.31 6.79 2.22
N GLY A 199 9.43 5.54 1.77
CA GLY A 199 9.82 4.43 2.66
C GLY A 199 11.25 4.54 3.13
N TRP A 200 12.15 5.00 2.25
CA TRP A 200 13.52 5.34 2.62
C TRP A 200 13.58 6.47 3.66
N GLY A 201 12.73 7.50 3.51
CA GLY A 201 12.57 8.55 4.53
C GLY A 201 12.08 7.99 5.88
N VAL A 202 11.06 7.12 5.86
CA VAL A 202 10.58 6.43 7.07
C VAL A 202 11.69 5.59 7.71
N MET A 203 12.46 4.83 6.92
CA MET A 203 13.63 4.08 7.40
C MET A 203 14.64 4.98 8.11
N GLY A 204 14.95 6.15 7.53
CA GLY A 204 15.81 7.15 8.16
C GLY A 204 15.28 7.60 9.53
N VAL A 205 13.98 7.87 9.64
CA VAL A 205 13.32 8.25 10.90
C VAL A 205 13.35 7.11 11.93
N LEU A 206 13.12 5.87 11.49
CA LEU A 206 13.19 4.68 12.35
C LEU A 206 14.57 4.53 12.98
N ILE A 207 15.62 4.58 12.15
CA ILE A 207 16.99 4.40 12.60
C ILE A 207 17.46 5.61 13.42
N PHE A 208 17.12 6.82 13.00
CA PHE A 208 17.39 8.02 13.79
C PHE A 208 16.70 7.94 15.16
N GLY A 209 15.42 7.56 15.24
CA GLY A 209 14.71 7.42 16.50
C GLY A 209 15.36 6.38 17.44
N TYR A 210 15.83 5.27 16.89
CA TYR A 210 16.60 4.27 17.63
C TYR A 210 17.91 4.83 18.18
N GLU A 211 18.72 5.48 17.35
CA GLU A 211 19.99 6.06 17.79
C GLU A 211 19.77 7.24 18.77
N TRP A 212 18.73 8.04 18.54
CA TRP A 212 18.33 9.14 19.42
C TRP A 212 17.96 8.65 20.81
N SER A 213 17.32 7.48 20.92
CA SER A 213 17.00 6.86 22.21
C SER A 213 18.22 6.54 23.06
N LYS A 214 19.41 6.42 22.44
CA LYS A 214 20.69 6.07 23.09
C LYS A 214 21.57 7.28 23.40
N ARG A 215 21.08 8.49 23.16
CA ARG A 215 21.83 9.73 23.39
C ARG A 215 22.27 9.84 24.85
N ALA A 216 23.49 10.31 25.09
CA ALA A 216 23.99 10.53 26.45
C ALA A 216 23.38 11.79 27.10
N SER A 217 23.07 12.80 26.29
CA SER A 217 22.42 14.03 26.72
C SER A 217 21.63 14.66 25.57
N TRP A 218 20.83 15.68 25.85
CA TRP A 218 20.12 16.44 24.81
C TRP A 218 21.05 17.24 23.87
N ARG A 219 22.32 17.42 24.25
CA ARG A 219 23.35 18.07 23.42
C ARG A 219 24.18 17.08 22.59
N ASP A 220 23.92 15.78 22.72
CA ASP A 220 24.64 14.74 21.99
C ASP A 220 24.22 14.74 20.52
N TRP A 221 25.15 15.13 19.64
CA TRP A 221 24.92 15.18 18.20
C TRP A 221 25.18 13.84 17.49
N ARG A 222 25.80 12.86 18.16
CA ARG A 222 26.21 11.59 17.54
C ARG A 222 25.06 10.84 16.85
N PRO A 223 23.81 10.81 17.38
CA PRO A 223 22.69 10.17 16.69
C PRO A 223 22.40 10.72 15.29
N PHE A 224 22.76 11.98 14.99
CA PHE A 224 22.59 12.55 13.64
C PHE A 224 23.59 11.98 12.63
N LEU A 225 24.80 11.58 13.07
CA LEU A 225 25.83 11.03 12.18
C LEU A 225 25.80 9.51 12.10
N ARG A 226 25.29 8.81 13.12
CA ARG A 226 25.28 7.33 13.12
C ARG A 226 24.57 6.70 11.91
N PRO A 227 23.45 7.26 11.39
CA PRO A 227 22.78 6.74 10.20
C PRO A 227 23.50 7.04 8.87
N TRP A 228 24.75 7.51 8.87
CA TRP A 228 25.49 7.85 7.64
C TRP A 228 25.45 6.79 6.52
N PRO A 229 25.43 5.46 6.77
CA PRO A 229 25.37 4.49 5.67
C PRO A 229 24.08 4.59 4.85
N LEU A 230 23.05 5.24 5.38
CA LEU A 230 21.75 5.35 4.74
C LEU A 230 21.63 6.56 3.81
N ILE A 231 22.60 7.47 3.81
CA ILE A 231 22.51 8.74 3.07
C ILE A 231 22.84 8.59 1.58
N PHE A 232 23.47 7.49 1.16
CA PHE A 232 23.95 7.33 -0.22
C PHE A 232 22.88 7.44 -1.31
N PRO A 233 21.61 7.02 -1.09
CA PRO A 233 20.54 7.30 -2.05
C PRO A 233 20.22 8.79 -2.26
N LEU A 234 20.74 9.70 -1.43
CA LEU A 234 20.68 11.14 -1.71
C LEU A 234 21.55 11.53 -2.92
N LEU A 235 22.64 10.81 -3.19
CA LEU A 235 23.54 11.14 -4.30
C LEU A 235 22.82 11.15 -5.66
N PRO A 236 22.09 10.09 -6.08
CA PRO A 236 21.32 10.16 -7.33
C PRO A 236 20.26 11.26 -7.28
N MET A 237 19.57 11.46 -6.16
CA MET A 237 18.54 12.50 -6.03
C MET A 237 19.11 13.92 -6.22
N LEU A 238 20.30 14.19 -5.68
CA LEU A 238 21.01 15.46 -5.85
C LEU A 238 21.50 15.68 -7.28
N LEU A 239 21.75 14.59 -8.02
CA LEU A 239 22.08 14.62 -9.45
C LEU A 239 20.83 14.79 -10.35
N GLY A 240 19.65 15.05 -9.76
CA GLY A 240 18.41 15.32 -10.48
C GLY A 240 17.55 14.09 -10.79
N VAL A 241 17.98 12.89 -10.37
CA VAL A 241 17.30 11.62 -10.60
C VAL A 241 15.99 11.59 -9.80
N GLY A 242 14.84 11.61 -10.49
CA GLY A 242 13.50 11.63 -9.88
C GLY A 242 13.08 12.98 -9.29
N SER A 243 13.73 14.08 -9.69
CA SER A 243 13.39 15.42 -9.18
C SER A 243 12.15 16.00 -9.87
N ASN A 244 11.05 16.07 -9.11
CA ASN A 244 9.85 16.80 -9.52
C ASN A 244 9.53 17.85 -8.46
N SER A 245 9.51 19.13 -8.83
CA SER A 245 9.55 20.26 -7.88
C SER A 245 8.19 20.68 -7.32
N LYS A 246 7.11 20.00 -7.71
CA LYS A 246 5.75 20.35 -7.27
C LYS A 246 5.53 19.93 -5.82
N VAL A 247 5.35 20.92 -4.95
CA VAL A 247 4.98 20.76 -3.54
C VAL A 247 3.66 21.49 -3.30
N SER A 248 2.70 20.84 -2.65
CA SER A 248 1.40 21.44 -2.34
C SER A 248 0.77 20.84 -1.09
N TYR A 249 0.18 21.69 -0.25
CA TYR A 249 -0.62 21.30 0.92
C TYR A 249 -2.11 21.14 0.60
N GLY A 250 -2.52 21.41 -0.64
CA GLY A 250 -3.93 21.59 -1.01
C GLY A 250 -4.37 23.05 -0.93
N ARG A 251 -5.51 23.37 -1.56
CA ARG A 251 -5.93 24.76 -1.81
C ARG A 251 -6.65 25.41 -0.63
N PHE A 252 -7.43 24.65 0.14
CA PHE A 252 -8.22 25.13 1.28
C PHE A 252 -8.34 24.05 2.36
N GLY A 253 -8.57 24.46 3.61
CA GLY A 253 -8.89 23.54 4.71
C GLY A 253 -7.75 22.61 5.13
N VAL A 254 -6.49 23.08 5.13
CA VAL A 254 -5.32 22.24 5.45
C VAL A 254 -5.48 21.56 6.82
N LEU A 255 -5.87 22.30 7.86
CA LEU A 255 -6.09 21.74 9.20
C LEU A 255 -7.20 20.68 9.21
N GLU A 256 -8.30 20.93 8.50
CA GLU A 256 -9.39 19.97 8.35
C GLU A 256 -8.91 18.71 7.63
N TYR A 257 -8.17 18.86 6.53
CA TYR A 257 -7.57 17.74 5.82
C TYR A 257 -6.56 16.96 6.70
N LYS A 258 -5.74 17.64 7.50
CA LYS A 258 -4.82 17.01 8.45
C LYS A 258 -5.58 16.21 9.51
N TRP A 259 -6.69 16.73 10.01
CA TRP A 259 -7.58 15.98 10.88
C TRP A 259 -8.20 14.77 10.15
N GLN A 260 -8.57 14.94 8.88
CA GLN A 260 -9.14 13.88 8.06
C GLN A 260 -8.19 12.71 7.83
N ILE A 261 -6.92 12.95 7.55
CA ILE A 261 -5.95 11.88 7.35
C ILE A 261 -5.67 11.12 8.66
N LEU A 262 -5.76 11.77 9.82
CA LEU A 262 -5.59 11.11 11.12
C LEU A 262 -6.76 10.20 11.46
N TYR A 263 -8.01 10.67 11.35
CA TYR A 263 -9.15 9.79 11.64
C TYR A 263 -9.32 8.69 10.57
N ARG A 264 -8.73 8.86 9.38
CA ARG A 264 -8.71 7.84 8.31
C ARG A 264 -7.45 6.97 8.32
N ALA A 265 -6.61 7.04 9.35
CA ALA A 265 -5.34 6.32 9.39
C ALA A 265 -5.52 4.78 9.34
N MET A 266 -6.70 4.28 9.72
CA MET A 266 -7.11 2.87 9.60
C MET A 266 -8.30 2.68 8.64
N ARG A 267 -8.52 3.59 7.70
CA ARG A 267 -9.62 3.51 6.73
C ARG A 267 -9.51 2.25 5.85
N SER A 268 -10.61 1.52 5.74
CA SER A 268 -10.84 0.37 4.87
C SER A 268 -12.22 0.47 4.19
N TYR A 269 -13.18 -0.36 4.57
CA TYR A 269 -14.49 -0.51 3.92
C TYR A 269 -15.67 -0.07 4.79
N ASP A 270 -15.62 -0.31 6.10
CA ASP A 270 -16.69 0.06 7.03
C ASP A 270 -16.26 1.18 7.98
N MET A 271 -16.95 2.32 7.90
CA MET A 271 -16.60 3.53 8.65
C MET A 271 -16.64 3.30 10.16
N THR A 272 -17.69 2.67 10.66
CA THR A 272 -17.90 2.49 12.09
C THR A 272 -16.82 1.58 12.65
N PHE A 273 -16.57 0.46 12.00
CA PHE A 273 -15.56 -0.51 12.40
C PHE A 273 -14.15 0.05 12.31
N ASP A 274 -13.82 0.84 11.28
CA ASP A 274 -12.52 1.47 11.14
C ASP A 274 -12.25 2.52 12.22
N ILE A 275 -13.23 3.38 12.51
CA ILE A 275 -13.11 4.38 13.57
C ILE A 275 -13.04 3.69 14.94
N ALA A 276 -13.87 2.68 15.20
CA ALA A 276 -13.81 1.92 16.44
C ALA A 276 -12.44 1.23 16.62
N SER A 277 -11.91 0.62 15.55
CA SER A 277 -10.57 0.02 15.54
C SER A 277 -9.49 1.05 15.87
N LEU A 278 -9.56 2.23 15.26
CA LEU A 278 -8.63 3.34 15.51
C LEU A 278 -8.71 3.81 16.95
N CYS A 279 -9.92 4.03 17.48
CA CYS A 279 -10.12 4.44 18.88
C CYS A 279 -9.54 3.41 19.85
N VAL A 280 -9.74 2.11 19.61
CA VAL A 280 -9.16 1.03 20.44
C VAL A 280 -7.63 1.07 20.39
N VAL A 281 -7.02 1.15 19.20
CA VAL A 281 -5.56 1.21 19.05
C VAL A 281 -4.98 2.43 19.76
N VAL A 282 -5.58 3.61 19.56
CA VAL A 282 -5.16 4.85 20.22
C VAL A 282 -5.32 4.75 21.73
N ALA A 283 -6.43 4.20 22.23
CA ALA A 283 -6.64 4.00 23.66
C ALA A 283 -5.57 3.08 24.27
N VAL A 284 -5.18 2.01 23.59
CA VAL A 284 -4.11 1.10 24.05
C VAL A 284 -2.75 1.80 24.04
N ILE A 285 -2.45 2.62 23.02
CA ILE A 285 -1.22 3.44 22.97
C ILE A 285 -1.19 4.44 24.14
N VAL A 286 -2.28 5.18 24.37
CA VAL A 286 -2.40 6.17 25.44
C VAL A 286 -2.29 5.50 26.81
N ALA A 287 -2.96 4.36 27.00
CA ALA A 287 -2.84 3.57 28.23
C ALA A 287 -1.40 3.14 28.45
N ALA A 288 -0.72 2.56 27.45
CA ALA A 288 0.67 2.14 27.53
C ALA A 288 1.62 3.31 27.89
N LEU A 289 1.39 4.50 27.34
CA LEU A 289 2.13 5.72 27.71
C LEU A 289 1.88 6.11 29.18
N ALA A 290 0.62 6.13 29.61
CA ALA A 290 0.24 6.49 30.98
C ALA A 290 0.85 5.56 32.02
N ILE A 291 0.91 4.24 31.73
CA ILE A 291 1.52 3.24 32.61
C ILE A 291 3.04 3.04 32.37
N ARG A 292 3.66 3.90 31.56
CA ARG A 292 5.11 3.87 31.22
C ARG A 292 5.58 2.54 30.62
N ARG A 293 4.72 1.86 29.87
CA ARG A 293 5.00 0.64 29.09
C ARG A 293 5.27 0.96 27.62
N PHE A 294 6.05 2.00 27.37
CA PHE A 294 6.36 2.49 26.03
C PHE A 294 7.88 2.61 25.85
N ASP A 295 8.42 1.86 24.89
CA ASP A 295 9.85 1.73 24.65
C ASP A 295 10.36 2.89 23.78
N GLY A 296 11.20 3.73 24.36
CA GLY A 296 11.80 4.87 23.68
C GLY A 296 12.67 4.50 22.47
N ARG A 297 13.16 3.26 22.36
CA ARG A 297 13.98 2.80 21.22
C ARG A 297 13.27 2.89 19.87
N VAL A 298 11.95 2.86 19.87
CA VAL A 298 11.11 3.06 18.68
C VAL A 298 10.06 4.14 18.89
N GLY A 299 9.72 4.47 20.14
CA GLY A 299 8.76 5.51 20.48
C GLY A 299 9.12 6.91 19.97
N TRP A 300 10.42 7.26 19.92
CA TRP A 300 10.86 8.52 19.31
C TRP A 300 10.56 8.56 17.82
N ALA A 301 10.76 7.45 17.10
CA ALA A 301 10.42 7.38 15.68
C ALA A 301 8.91 7.51 15.46
N ALA A 302 8.08 6.90 16.30
CA ALA A 302 6.63 7.06 16.25
C ALA A 302 6.19 8.52 16.39
N LEU A 303 6.77 9.24 17.37
CA LEU A 303 6.49 10.66 17.59
C LEU A 303 6.93 11.52 16.39
N ILE A 304 8.13 11.27 15.86
CA ILE A 304 8.64 12.02 14.69
C ILE A 304 7.75 11.77 13.48
N LEU A 305 7.33 10.52 13.21
CA LEU A 305 6.41 10.20 12.11
C LEU A 305 5.04 10.86 12.28
N LEU A 306 4.53 10.95 13.52
CA LEU A 306 3.29 11.68 13.80
C LEU A 306 3.44 13.18 13.51
N ILE A 307 4.54 13.80 13.94
CA ILE A 307 4.82 15.21 13.64
C ILE A 307 4.96 15.41 12.12
N LEU A 308 5.68 14.52 11.44
CA LEU A 308 5.83 14.57 9.98
C LEU A 308 4.48 14.41 9.27
N THR A 309 3.56 13.59 9.76
CA THR A 309 2.19 13.50 9.22
C THR A 309 1.50 14.87 9.21
N LEU A 310 1.74 15.69 10.23
CA LEU A 310 1.16 17.03 10.35
C LEU A 310 1.89 18.07 9.50
N VAL A 311 3.21 17.99 9.39
CA VAL A 311 4.04 19.02 8.77
C VAL A 311 4.32 18.77 7.29
N VAL A 312 4.45 17.50 6.86
CA VAL A 312 4.77 17.16 5.47
C VAL A 312 3.61 17.58 4.55
N PRO A 313 3.87 18.17 3.38
CA PRO A 313 2.84 18.50 2.40
C PRO A 313 2.06 17.28 1.91
N ARG A 314 0.85 17.52 1.41
CA ARG A 314 0.02 16.49 0.77
C ARG A 314 0.68 15.94 -0.49
N GLN A 315 1.19 16.82 -1.35
CA GLN A 315 1.82 16.48 -2.62
C GLN A 315 3.31 16.85 -2.59
N ILE A 316 4.18 15.89 -2.93
CA ILE A 316 5.64 16.04 -2.98
C ILE A 316 6.18 15.11 -4.07
N PHE A 317 7.18 15.57 -4.83
CA PHE A 317 7.83 14.78 -5.90
C PHE A 317 6.83 14.24 -6.93
N GLY A 318 5.78 15.01 -7.22
CA GLY A 318 4.73 14.62 -8.17
C GLY A 318 3.70 13.62 -7.64
N GLY A 319 3.93 13.02 -6.47
CA GLY A 319 2.98 12.11 -5.82
C GLY A 319 1.96 12.82 -4.94
N ASP A 320 0.80 12.19 -4.72
CA ASP A 320 -0.25 12.64 -3.78
C ASP A 320 -0.24 11.83 -2.48
N TYR A 321 -0.89 12.31 -1.43
CA TYR A 321 -1.02 11.63 -0.12
C TYR A 321 0.33 11.28 0.54
N ALA A 322 1.35 12.12 0.36
CA ALA A 322 2.67 11.95 0.97
C ALA A 322 2.61 11.99 2.51
N ASP A 323 1.69 12.76 3.07
CA ASP A 323 1.42 12.87 4.50
C ASP A 323 0.49 11.79 5.03
N TYR A 324 -0.61 11.49 4.31
CA TYR A 324 -1.60 10.51 4.74
C TYR A 324 -0.97 9.14 4.97
N ARG A 325 -0.07 8.71 4.09
CA ARG A 325 0.64 7.43 4.24
C ARG A 325 1.47 7.35 5.53
N LEU A 326 2.00 8.47 6.02
CA LEU A 326 2.78 8.52 7.26
C LEU A 326 1.91 8.31 8.51
N SER A 327 0.61 8.62 8.45
CA SER A 327 -0.30 8.44 9.59
C SER A 327 -0.38 6.98 10.05
N THR A 328 -0.55 6.05 9.10
CA THR A 328 -0.58 4.61 9.38
C THR A 328 0.80 4.09 9.78
N ALA A 329 1.87 4.60 9.18
CA ALA A 329 3.23 4.25 9.58
C ALA A 329 3.52 4.69 11.03
N ALA A 330 3.08 5.89 11.43
CA ALA A 330 3.20 6.38 12.80
C ALA A 330 2.44 5.49 13.79
N LEU A 331 1.21 5.08 13.46
CA LEU A 331 0.43 4.14 14.29
C LEU A 331 1.11 2.76 14.41
N LEU A 332 1.61 2.22 13.30
CA LEU A 332 2.32 0.94 13.29
C LEU A 332 3.54 1.00 14.24
N VAL A 333 4.35 2.04 14.12
CA VAL A 333 5.56 2.21 14.95
C VAL A 333 5.21 2.52 16.40
N ALA A 334 4.12 3.27 16.66
CA ALA A 334 3.61 3.49 18.00
C ALA A 334 3.15 2.17 18.65
N CYS A 335 2.50 1.28 17.92
CA CYS A 335 2.15 -0.06 18.41
C CYS A 335 3.41 -0.89 18.71
N LEU A 336 4.43 -0.87 17.84
CA LEU A 336 5.72 -1.53 18.09
C LEU A 336 6.45 -1.00 19.33
N ALA A 337 6.20 0.25 19.71
CA ALA A 337 6.77 0.84 20.93
C ALA A 337 6.11 0.33 22.22
N ILE A 338 4.93 -0.28 22.15
CA ILE A 338 4.25 -0.83 23.34
C ILE A 338 5.03 -2.02 23.88
N ASP A 339 5.55 -1.87 25.10
CA ASP A 339 6.20 -2.93 25.87
C ASP A 339 5.39 -3.31 27.09
N TRP A 340 4.17 -3.77 26.83
CA TRP A 340 3.22 -4.18 27.88
C TRP A 340 3.11 -5.70 27.91
N PRO A 341 3.59 -6.37 28.98
CA PRO A 341 3.33 -7.78 29.18
C PRO A 341 1.85 -7.98 29.54
N VAL A 342 1.15 -8.72 28.69
CA VAL A 342 -0.26 -9.05 28.86
C VAL A 342 -0.44 -10.57 28.95
N PRO A 343 -1.49 -11.05 29.62
CA PRO A 343 -1.87 -12.46 29.58
C PRO A 343 -2.25 -12.91 28.16
N ARG A 344 -2.36 -14.23 27.95
CA ARG A 344 -2.70 -14.85 26.66
C ARG A 344 -3.94 -14.25 26.00
N TRP A 345 -4.98 -13.93 26.77
CA TRP A 345 -6.20 -13.32 26.23
C TRP A 345 -5.93 -11.91 25.66
N GLY A 346 -4.99 -11.14 26.21
CA GLY A 346 -4.63 -9.82 25.68
C GLY A 346 -3.95 -9.91 24.31
N LEU A 347 -3.07 -10.91 24.14
CA LEU A 347 -2.50 -11.25 22.83
C LEU A 347 -3.60 -11.70 21.84
N ALA A 348 -4.53 -12.54 22.30
CA ALA A 348 -5.64 -13.01 21.49
C ALA A 348 -6.57 -11.87 21.06
N LEU A 349 -6.85 -10.88 21.92
CA LEU A 349 -7.65 -9.70 21.56
C LEU A 349 -6.95 -8.83 20.50
N ALA A 350 -5.64 -8.62 20.61
CA ALA A 350 -4.88 -7.91 19.58
C ALA A 350 -4.91 -8.66 18.25
N GLY A 351 -4.75 -10.00 18.30
CA GLY A 351 -4.86 -10.87 17.13
C GLY A 351 -6.27 -10.85 16.53
N LEU A 352 -7.31 -10.85 17.36
CA LEU A 352 -8.72 -10.80 16.96
C LEU A 352 -9.02 -9.52 16.18
N LEU A 353 -8.52 -8.36 16.62
CA LEU A 353 -8.69 -7.10 15.89
C LEU A 353 -8.12 -7.22 14.47
N PHE A 354 -6.90 -7.71 14.33
CA PHE A 354 -6.29 -7.91 13.01
C PHE A 354 -7.07 -8.92 12.17
N THR A 355 -7.41 -10.10 12.73
CA THR A 355 -8.13 -11.15 12.00
C THR A 355 -9.53 -10.68 11.57
N ALA A 356 -10.24 -9.90 12.38
CA ALA A 356 -11.53 -9.33 12.01
C ALA A 356 -11.38 -8.33 10.84
N ARG A 357 -10.35 -7.47 10.86
CA ARG A 357 -10.06 -6.54 9.76
C ARG A 357 -9.65 -7.26 8.46
N ILE A 358 -8.88 -8.34 8.58
CA ILE A 358 -8.57 -9.21 7.45
C ILE A 358 -9.83 -9.87 6.91
N ALA A 359 -10.68 -10.44 7.77
CA ALA A 359 -11.92 -11.09 7.33
C ALA A 359 -12.81 -10.13 6.54
N VAL A 360 -13.01 -8.90 7.01
CA VAL A 360 -13.76 -7.87 6.26
C VAL A 360 -13.11 -7.60 4.90
N THR A 361 -11.80 -7.33 4.88
CA THR A 361 -11.07 -7.10 3.62
C THR A 361 -11.19 -8.28 2.66
N THR A 362 -11.03 -9.51 3.16
CA THR A 362 -11.11 -10.76 2.38
C THR A 362 -12.49 -10.96 1.77
N VAL A 363 -13.56 -10.75 2.54
CA VAL A 363 -14.94 -10.87 2.05
C VAL A 363 -15.23 -9.84 0.96
N VAL A 364 -14.91 -8.57 1.21
CA VAL A 364 -15.13 -7.50 0.23
C VAL A 364 -14.33 -7.75 -1.05
N TRP A 365 -13.04 -8.12 -0.92
CA TRP A 365 -12.20 -8.45 -2.07
C TRP A 365 -12.74 -9.64 -2.87
N TYR A 366 -13.32 -10.64 -2.20
CA TYR A 366 -13.93 -11.77 -2.88
C TYR A 366 -15.17 -11.35 -3.68
N GLU A 367 -16.06 -10.55 -3.07
CA GLU A 367 -17.28 -10.03 -3.72
C GLU A 367 -16.97 -9.10 -4.90
N ASP A 368 -16.07 -8.14 -4.69
CA ASP A 368 -15.62 -7.22 -5.73
C ASP A 368 -14.92 -8.00 -6.86
N ALA A 369 -14.18 -9.06 -6.55
CA ALA A 369 -13.55 -9.90 -7.57
C ALA A 369 -14.55 -10.69 -8.41
N GLN A 370 -15.70 -11.12 -7.87
CA GLN A 370 -16.75 -11.73 -8.69
C GLN A 370 -17.35 -10.69 -9.64
N THR A 371 -17.58 -9.47 -9.16
CA THR A 371 -18.03 -8.35 -9.99
C THR A 371 -17.01 -8.05 -11.09
N ALA A 372 -15.74 -7.90 -10.74
CA ALA A 372 -14.63 -7.68 -11.66
C ALA A 372 -14.58 -8.75 -12.76
N ARG A 373 -14.78 -10.03 -12.40
CA ARG A 373 -14.79 -11.15 -13.34
C ARG A 373 -15.94 -11.07 -14.35
N GLN A 374 -17.09 -10.52 -13.96
CA GLN A 374 -18.19 -10.25 -14.88
C GLN A 374 -17.88 -9.05 -15.77
N LEU A 375 -17.39 -7.96 -15.17
CA LEU A 375 -17.06 -6.73 -15.89
C LEU A 375 -16.02 -6.96 -16.99
N VAL A 376 -14.97 -7.74 -16.71
CA VAL A 376 -13.87 -7.95 -17.67
C VAL A 376 -14.33 -8.68 -18.94
N THR A 377 -15.43 -9.44 -18.90
CA THR A 377 -15.99 -10.11 -20.10
C THR A 377 -16.49 -9.12 -21.15
N ALA A 378 -16.76 -7.86 -20.77
CA ALA A 378 -17.04 -6.80 -21.74
C ALA A 378 -15.92 -6.67 -22.79
N LEU A 379 -14.67 -6.93 -22.39
CA LEU A 379 -13.52 -6.84 -23.29
C LEU A 379 -13.54 -7.90 -24.39
N ASP A 380 -14.34 -8.95 -24.31
CA ASP A 380 -14.50 -9.94 -25.39
C ASP A 380 -15.17 -9.35 -26.64
N TYR A 381 -15.85 -8.22 -26.49
CA TYR A 381 -16.48 -7.46 -27.57
C TYR A 381 -15.61 -6.29 -28.07
N VAL A 382 -14.41 -6.11 -27.52
CA VAL A 382 -13.48 -5.04 -27.89
C VAL A 382 -12.38 -5.63 -28.77
N PRO A 383 -12.28 -5.23 -30.05
CA PRO A 383 -11.16 -5.59 -30.90
C PRO A 383 -9.82 -5.11 -30.33
N GLU A 384 -8.76 -5.87 -30.59
CA GLU A 384 -7.40 -5.48 -30.20
C GLU A 384 -7.02 -4.12 -30.81
N GLY A 385 -6.36 -3.29 -30.02
CA GLY A 385 -5.93 -1.95 -30.43
C GLY A 385 -7.03 -0.88 -30.47
N SER A 386 -8.27 -1.19 -30.07
CA SER A 386 -9.37 -0.21 -30.02
C SER A 386 -9.08 0.93 -29.03
N ARG A 387 -9.74 2.07 -29.22
CA ARG A 387 -9.76 3.17 -28.24
C ARG A 387 -10.99 3.02 -27.35
N VAL A 388 -10.78 2.86 -26.05
CA VAL A 388 -11.83 2.61 -25.06
C VAL A 388 -11.90 3.77 -24.08
N ALA A 389 -12.99 4.54 -24.15
CA ALA A 389 -13.30 5.57 -23.17
C ALA A 389 -14.03 4.93 -21.99
N THR A 390 -13.36 4.79 -20.85
CA THR A 390 -13.98 4.30 -19.62
C THR A 390 -14.59 5.46 -18.84
N ALA A 391 -15.86 5.34 -18.48
CA ALA A 391 -16.61 6.29 -17.67
C ALA A 391 -17.02 5.64 -16.35
N ILE A 392 -16.48 6.12 -15.23
CA ILE A 392 -16.68 5.50 -13.92
C ILE A 392 -17.44 6.45 -13.02
N ALA A 393 -18.63 6.03 -12.59
CA ALA A 393 -19.46 6.81 -11.70
C ALA A 393 -19.04 6.64 -10.25
N ILE A 394 -18.59 7.73 -9.64
CA ILE A 394 -18.06 7.74 -8.27
C ILE A 394 -18.89 8.70 -7.41
N PRO A 395 -19.50 8.22 -6.32
CA PRO A 395 -20.16 9.09 -5.34
C PRO A 395 -19.17 10.09 -4.75
N ARG A 396 -19.55 11.38 -4.68
CA ARG A 396 -18.71 12.42 -4.05
C ARG A 396 -18.39 12.15 -2.58
N ARG A 397 -19.26 11.38 -1.90
CA ARG A 397 -19.10 10.99 -0.50
C ARG A 397 -19.12 9.47 -0.43
N GLN A 398 -17.99 8.88 -0.10
CA GLN A 398 -17.86 7.44 0.17
C GLN A 398 -16.75 7.20 1.19
N TRP A 399 -16.97 6.21 2.06
CA TRP A 399 -15.95 5.76 3.01
C TRP A 399 -15.02 4.72 2.40
N PHE A 400 -15.52 3.73 1.67
CA PHE A 400 -14.67 2.73 1.02
C PHE A 400 -13.83 3.35 -0.12
N PHE A 401 -12.78 2.65 -0.51
CA PHE A 401 -12.00 2.94 -1.72
C PHE A 401 -12.68 2.30 -2.93
N GLY A 402 -12.82 2.99 -4.06
CA GLY A 402 -13.47 2.43 -5.25
C GLY A 402 -12.53 1.47 -5.99
N PRO A 403 -12.69 0.14 -5.89
CA PRO A 403 -11.78 -0.81 -6.54
C PRO A 403 -11.87 -0.77 -8.07
N PHE A 404 -12.93 -0.16 -8.61
CA PHE A 404 -13.18 -0.08 -10.04
C PHE A 404 -12.75 1.25 -10.67
N GLU A 405 -12.19 2.21 -9.92
CA GLU A 405 -11.85 3.55 -10.43
C GLU A 405 -10.84 3.57 -11.59
N HIS A 406 -10.04 2.52 -11.69
CA HIS A 406 -9.09 2.33 -12.78
C HIS A 406 -9.33 1.03 -13.56
N PHE A 407 -10.49 0.38 -13.36
CA PHE A 407 -10.77 -0.92 -13.95
C PHE A 407 -10.68 -0.94 -15.48
N GLY A 408 -10.93 0.21 -16.12
CA GLY A 408 -10.74 0.42 -17.55
C GLY A 408 -9.37 -0.01 -18.07
N SER A 409 -8.30 0.15 -17.27
CA SER A 409 -6.94 -0.24 -17.63
C SER A 409 -6.77 -1.72 -18.02
N TYR A 410 -7.70 -2.61 -17.66
CA TYR A 410 -7.71 -3.98 -18.18
C TYR A 410 -7.84 -4.06 -19.72
N ALA A 411 -8.41 -3.03 -20.37
CA ALA A 411 -8.45 -2.92 -21.83
C ALA A 411 -7.03 -2.84 -22.43
N VAL A 412 -6.09 -2.16 -21.76
CA VAL A 412 -4.67 -2.16 -22.17
C VAL A 412 -4.07 -3.54 -22.00
N VAL A 413 -4.34 -4.18 -20.85
CA VAL A 413 -3.75 -5.47 -20.48
C VAL A 413 -4.19 -6.60 -21.43
N ARG A 414 -5.47 -6.63 -21.80
CA ARG A 414 -6.08 -7.77 -22.52
C ARG A 414 -6.34 -7.52 -24.01
N ARG A 415 -6.42 -6.25 -24.43
CA ARG A 415 -6.77 -5.86 -25.80
C ARG A 415 -5.83 -4.82 -26.38
N SER A 416 -4.68 -4.57 -25.74
CA SER A 416 -3.68 -3.59 -26.20
C SER A 416 -4.29 -2.23 -26.59
N SER A 417 -5.36 -1.86 -25.91
CA SER A 417 -6.21 -0.73 -26.24
C SER A 417 -5.65 0.58 -25.72
N MET A 418 -6.04 1.70 -26.33
CA MET A 418 -5.86 3.03 -25.75
C MET A 418 -6.96 3.26 -24.71
N GLU A 419 -6.60 3.62 -23.48
CA GLU A 419 -7.57 3.80 -22.38
C GLU A 419 -7.22 5.02 -21.51
N ASN A 420 -8.24 5.71 -20.97
CA ASN A 420 -8.14 7.04 -20.36
C ASN A 420 -8.01 7.06 -18.83
N SER A 421 -7.76 5.93 -18.16
CA SER A 421 -7.50 5.83 -16.71
C SER A 421 -6.04 5.49 -16.39
N ASN A 422 -5.23 5.11 -17.38
CA ASN A 422 -3.84 4.72 -17.13
C ASN A 422 -2.99 5.82 -16.47
N PHE A 423 -2.09 5.38 -15.60
CA PHE A 423 -1.04 6.18 -14.96
C PHE A 423 0.05 6.58 -15.95
N ALA A 424 -0.33 7.41 -16.91
CA ALA A 424 0.51 7.95 -17.97
C ALA A 424 0.69 9.47 -17.82
N LEU A 425 0.82 9.94 -16.58
CA LEU A 425 0.97 11.36 -16.25
C LEU A 425 2.43 11.82 -16.48
N PRO A 426 2.66 12.85 -17.31
CA PRO A 426 3.98 13.41 -17.53
C PRO A 426 4.67 13.78 -16.22
N ASP A 427 5.97 13.52 -16.14
CA ASP A 427 6.86 13.78 -15.00
C ASP A 427 6.57 12.99 -13.72
N VAL A 428 5.47 12.23 -13.64
CA VAL A 428 5.12 11.40 -12.47
C VAL A 428 5.36 9.92 -12.74
N HIS A 429 5.04 9.47 -13.95
CA HIS A 429 5.14 8.08 -14.34
C HIS A 429 6.13 7.91 -15.50
N MET A 430 6.79 6.75 -15.55
CA MET A 430 7.64 6.33 -16.68
C MET A 430 6.82 6.01 -17.94
N LEU A 431 5.53 5.71 -17.75
CA LEU A 431 4.55 5.57 -18.82
C LEU A 431 4.05 6.96 -19.25
N SER A 432 3.93 7.17 -20.55
CA SER A 432 3.32 8.38 -21.12
C SER A 432 2.46 8.03 -22.34
N MET A 433 1.44 8.83 -22.59
CA MET A 433 0.62 8.75 -23.80
C MET A 433 1.35 9.46 -24.95
N ARG A 434 1.40 8.85 -26.13
CA ARG A 434 1.95 9.51 -27.33
C ARG A 434 1.09 10.69 -27.79
N GLU A 435 -0.23 10.54 -27.69
CA GLU A 435 -1.19 11.57 -28.08
C GLU A 435 -1.91 12.11 -26.85
N THR A 436 -1.84 13.43 -26.64
CA THR A 436 -2.39 14.12 -25.47
C THR A 436 -3.42 15.20 -25.82
N ARG A 437 -3.64 15.49 -27.11
CA ARG A 437 -4.51 16.58 -27.61
C ARG A 437 -5.94 16.54 -27.08
N TYR A 438 -6.43 15.37 -26.67
CA TYR A 438 -7.84 15.16 -26.30
C TYR A 438 -8.09 15.01 -24.79
N ARG A 439 -7.08 15.20 -23.94
CA ARG A 439 -7.16 14.88 -22.50
C ARG A 439 -7.74 13.48 -22.25
N PHE A 440 -7.20 12.50 -22.97
CA PHE A 440 -7.57 11.09 -22.87
C PHE A 440 -6.61 10.38 -21.92
N ASN A 441 -6.61 10.80 -20.66
CA ASN A 441 -5.65 10.40 -19.64
C ASN A 441 -6.28 10.48 -18.24
N ASP A 442 -5.66 9.84 -17.23
CA ASP A 442 -6.11 9.96 -15.85
C ASP A 442 -6.14 11.45 -15.41
N PRO A 443 -7.15 11.90 -14.64
CA PRO A 443 -8.29 11.16 -14.10
C PRO A 443 -9.60 11.38 -14.90
N THR A 444 -9.56 11.49 -16.23
CA THR A 444 -10.74 11.83 -17.04
C THR A 444 -11.83 10.76 -17.04
N GLN A 445 -11.54 9.54 -16.62
CA GLN A 445 -12.52 8.47 -16.41
C GLN A 445 -13.52 8.76 -15.29
N ARG A 446 -13.15 9.61 -14.31
CA ARG A 446 -13.96 9.82 -13.10
C ARG A 446 -15.15 10.75 -13.34
N ILE A 447 -16.36 10.26 -13.07
CA ILE A 447 -17.60 11.05 -13.02
C ILE A 447 -18.05 11.17 -11.56
N LEU A 448 -17.67 12.26 -10.91
CA LEU A 448 -18.05 12.56 -9.52
C LEU A 448 -19.50 13.07 -9.45
N TYR A 449 -20.39 12.34 -8.79
CA TYR A 449 -21.81 12.69 -8.68
C TYR A 449 -22.31 12.81 -7.23
N SER A 450 -23.32 13.66 -7.02
CA SER A 450 -24.17 13.64 -5.82
C SER A 450 -25.42 12.79 -6.05
N ASP A 451 -26.09 12.35 -4.99
CA ASP A 451 -27.27 11.48 -5.09
C ASP A 451 -28.37 12.06 -5.98
N SER A 452 -28.54 13.38 -6.00
CA SER A 452 -29.49 14.10 -6.85
C SER A 452 -29.02 14.34 -8.30
N GLN A 453 -27.71 14.25 -8.58
CA GLN A 453 -27.16 14.61 -9.89
C GLN A 453 -27.37 13.47 -10.91
N ARG A 454 -28.00 13.77 -12.06
CA ARG A 454 -28.14 12.81 -13.17
C ARG A 454 -26.83 12.69 -13.96
N ILE A 455 -26.47 11.47 -14.37
CA ILE A 455 -25.28 11.20 -15.19
C ILE A 455 -25.70 11.18 -16.66
N ASP A 456 -25.20 12.12 -17.46
CA ASP A 456 -25.47 12.20 -18.91
C ASP A 456 -24.17 11.97 -19.69
N LEU A 457 -24.04 10.79 -20.31
CA LEU A 457 -22.80 10.38 -20.98
C LEU A 457 -22.62 11.03 -22.35
N ARG A 458 -23.63 11.72 -22.91
CA ARG A 458 -23.44 12.57 -24.11
C ARG A 458 -22.44 13.71 -23.85
N LYS A 459 -22.28 14.10 -22.58
CA LYS A 459 -21.35 15.13 -22.13
C LYS A 459 -19.98 14.57 -21.76
N PHE A 460 -19.78 13.25 -21.81
CA PHE A 460 -18.53 12.61 -21.46
C PHE A 460 -17.51 12.79 -22.59
N LYS A 461 -16.64 13.80 -22.46
CA LYS A 461 -15.71 14.23 -23.51
C LYS A 461 -14.81 13.12 -24.05
N PRO A 462 -14.24 12.20 -23.24
CA PRO A 462 -13.39 11.13 -23.77
C PRO A 462 -14.08 10.24 -24.81
N ALA A 463 -15.40 10.04 -24.70
CA ALA A 463 -16.15 9.25 -25.68
C ALA A 463 -16.16 9.85 -27.10
N ARG A 464 -15.83 11.12 -27.29
CA ARG A 464 -15.78 11.74 -28.63
C ARG A 464 -14.59 11.30 -29.47
N HIS A 465 -13.62 10.64 -28.85
CA HIS A 465 -12.35 10.25 -29.47
C HIS A 465 -12.07 8.75 -29.32
N ALA A 466 -13.11 7.97 -29.00
CA ALA A 466 -13.02 6.55 -28.73
C ALA A 466 -13.92 5.74 -29.66
N ASP A 467 -13.59 4.46 -29.83
CA ASP A 467 -14.38 3.50 -30.60
C ASP A 467 -15.45 2.84 -29.71
N TYR A 468 -15.14 2.71 -28.42
CA TYR A 468 -16.02 2.15 -27.41
C TYR A 468 -16.13 3.07 -26.19
N LEU A 469 -17.32 3.12 -25.60
CA LEU A 469 -17.59 3.70 -24.30
C LEU A 469 -17.88 2.57 -23.31
N TRP A 470 -17.03 2.43 -22.29
CA TRP A 470 -17.23 1.46 -21.21
C TRP A 470 -17.69 2.19 -19.94
N TYR A 471 -18.96 2.07 -19.61
CA TYR A 471 -19.51 2.65 -18.39
C TYR A 471 -19.45 1.66 -17.24
N ILE A 472 -18.99 2.09 -16.06
CA ILE A 472 -18.98 1.30 -14.82
C ILE A 472 -19.55 2.14 -13.68
N GLY A 473 -20.59 1.64 -13.03
CA GLY A 473 -21.19 2.31 -11.88
C GLY A 473 -22.60 1.82 -11.54
N ARG A 474 -22.99 1.98 -10.27
CA ARG A 474 -24.32 1.59 -9.76
C ARG A 474 -25.45 2.53 -10.19
N LYS A 475 -25.13 3.74 -10.64
CA LYS A 475 -26.12 4.78 -10.98
C LYS A 475 -26.32 4.86 -12.48
N ALA A 476 -27.40 4.27 -12.99
CA ALA A 476 -27.69 4.27 -14.42
C ALA A 476 -27.63 5.69 -15.03
N PRO A 477 -26.91 5.88 -16.16
CA PRO A 477 -26.91 7.15 -16.86
C PRO A 477 -28.27 7.40 -17.51
N VAL A 478 -28.64 8.68 -17.63
CA VAL A 478 -29.92 9.09 -18.24
C VAL A 478 -29.87 9.14 -19.77
N ALA A 479 -28.66 9.15 -20.34
CA ALA A 479 -28.43 9.12 -21.77
C ALA A 479 -27.01 8.63 -22.07
N ILE A 480 -26.86 7.98 -23.23
CA ILE A 480 -25.59 7.61 -23.86
C ILE A 480 -25.36 8.50 -25.10
N PRO A 481 -24.11 8.61 -25.62
CA PRO A 481 -23.84 9.34 -26.86
C PRO A 481 -24.79 8.94 -27.99
N ASP A 482 -25.22 9.92 -28.78
CA ASP A 482 -26.15 9.68 -29.88
C ASP A 482 -25.54 8.70 -30.89
N GLY A 483 -26.33 7.75 -31.38
CA GLY A 483 -25.84 6.68 -32.28
C GLY A 483 -25.03 5.56 -31.61
N ALA A 484 -24.73 5.64 -30.30
CA ALA A 484 -24.03 4.58 -29.60
C ALA A 484 -24.91 3.33 -29.44
N ARG A 485 -24.36 2.15 -29.72
CA ARG A 485 -25.05 0.86 -29.59
C ARG A 485 -24.45 0.05 -28.44
N ILE A 486 -25.27 -0.30 -27.44
CA ILE A 486 -24.86 -1.21 -26.37
C ILE A 486 -24.63 -2.61 -26.97
N VAL A 487 -23.44 -3.15 -26.79
CA VAL A 487 -23.03 -4.48 -27.28
C VAL A 487 -22.90 -5.49 -26.15
N PHE A 488 -22.72 -5.02 -24.91
CA PHE A 488 -22.64 -5.85 -23.71
C PHE A 488 -23.16 -5.08 -22.50
N ALA A 489 -23.83 -5.76 -21.57
CA ALA A 489 -24.35 -5.15 -20.35
C ALA A 489 -24.36 -6.12 -19.16
N THR A 490 -24.15 -5.56 -17.99
CA THR A 490 -24.34 -6.18 -16.66
C THR A 490 -25.17 -5.23 -15.80
N PRO A 491 -25.61 -5.61 -14.59
CA PRO A 491 -26.40 -4.72 -13.73
C PRO A 491 -25.71 -3.37 -13.41
N ASN A 492 -24.37 -3.34 -13.35
CA ASN A 492 -23.60 -2.17 -12.91
C ASN A 492 -22.61 -1.65 -13.97
N SER A 493 -22.73 -2.08 -15.24
CA SER A 493 -21.84 -1.67 -16.32
C SER A 493 -22.40 -2.01 -17.69
N PHE A 494 -22.03 -1.24 -18.71
CA PHE A 494 -22.26 -1.63 -20.09
C PHE A 494 -21.11 -1.16 -20.98
N LEU A 495 -20.94 -1.85 -22.11
CA LEU A 495 -20.06 -1.46 -23.19
C LEU A 495 -20.90 -1.04 -24.39
N ALA A 496 -20.66 0.15 -24.91
CA ALA A 496 -21.31 0.67 -26.09
C ALA A 496 -20.28 0.93 -27.21
N ARG A 497 -20.58 0.49 -28.42
CA ARG A 497 -19.85 0.87 -29.64
C ARG A 497 -20.33 2.25 -30.10
N LEU A 498 -19.40 3.13 -30.40
CA LEU A 498 -19.67 4.51 -30.83
C LEU A 498 -19.80 4.59 -32.36
N PRO A 499 -20.59 5.54 -32.91
CA PRO A 499 -20.91 5.60 -34.34
C PRO A 499 -19.72 6.00 -35.22
N ASP A 500 -18.81 6.85 -34.73
CA ASP A 500 -17.63 7.34 -35.48
C ASP A 500 -16.35 6.55 -35.12
N SER A 501 -16.46 5.23 -34.96
CA SER A 501 -15.29 4.37 -34.71
C SER A 501 -14.45 4.27 -35.98
N VAL A 502 -13.42 5.12 -36.11
CA VAL A 502 -12.44 5.00 -37.20
C VAL A 502 -11.64 3.71 -37.00
N ASP A 503 -11.84 2.75 -37.91
CA ASP A 503 -11.11 1.48 -37.93
C ASP A 503 -9.66 1.72 -38.42
N LEU A 504 -8.73 1.93 -37.49
CA LEU A 504 -7.31 2.07 -37.81
C LEU A 504 -6.60 0.72 -38.06
N ALA A 505 -7.33 -0.40 -38.02
CA ALA A 505 -6.84 -1.69 -38.51
C ALA A 505 -7.14 -1.86 -40.02
N ASN A 506 -8.15 -1.14 -40.54
CA ASN A 506 -8.49 -1.05 -41.96
C ASN A 506 -8.74 0.42 -42.39
N PRO A 507 -7.68 1.18 -42.69
CA PRO A 507 -7.80 2.58 -43.13
C PRO A 507 -8.57 2.77 -44.45
N ASP A 508 -8.88 1.69 -45.18
CA ASP A 508 -9.60 1.73 -46.47
C ASP A 508 -11.13 1.69 -46.34
N SER A 509 -11.69 1.52 -45.13
CA SER A 509 -13.13 1.68 -44.92
C SER A 509 -13.46 3.14 -44.56
N GLY A 510 -13.50 3.96 -45.61
CA GLY A 510 -13.59 5.42 -45.56
C GLY A 510 -14.76 6.00 -44.75
N SER A 511 -14.46 7.17 -44.17
CA SER A 511 -15.45 8.22 -43.89
C SER A 511 -16.12 8.72 -45.16
#